data_AF-A0A9D6K5S3-F1
#
_entry.id   AF-A0A9D6K5S3-F1
#
_cell.length_a   1.000
_cell.length_b   1.000
_cell.length_c   1.000
_cell.angle_alpha   90.00
_cell.angle_beta   90.00
_cell.angle_gamma   90.00
#
_symmetry.space_group_name_H-M   'P 1'
#
loop_
_entity.id
_entity.type
_entity.pdbx_description
1 polymer ?
#
loop_
_entity_poly.entity_id
_entity_poly.type
_entity_poly.pdbx_seq_one_letter_code
_entity_poly.pdbx_strand_id
1 'polypeptide(L)' 'MQTLSKKIAKHFRLNQDLIRSAKKILGAKTETKTIESALTEIIYQEKMRKFIEQTGKKFKFEGLN' A
#
# COMPACT_ATOMS: atom_id res chain seq x y z
N MET A 1 12.19 13.95 14.10
CA MET A 1 12.21 14.81 12.90
C MET A 1 11.35 14.16 11.83
N GLN A 2 10.22 14.78 11.43
CA GLN A 2 9.46 14.30 10.28
C GLN A 2 10.27 14.62 9.02
N THR A 3 10.76 13.59 8.33
CA THR A 3 11.32 13.75 6.99
C THR A 3 10.19 14.13 6.06
N LEU A 4 10.09 15.41 5.70
CA LEU A 4 9.12 15.89 4.72
C LEU A 4 9.40 15.22 3.37
N SER A 5 8.55 14.25 3.01
CA SER A 5 8.61 13.59 1.71
C SER A 5 8.38 14.62 0.60
N LYS A 6 9.30 14.68 -0.37
CA LYS A 6 9.20 15.58 -1.51
C LYS A 6 8.02 15.18 -2.39
N LYS A 7 6.97 16.00 -2.41
CA LYS A 7 5.82 15.83 -3.32
C LYS A 7 6.09 16.50 -4.66
N ILE A 8 5.80 15.81 -5.76
CA ILE A 8 6.00 16.31 -7.13
C ILE A 8 4.66 16.18 -7.87
N ALA A 9 4.22 17.25 -8.53
CA ALA A 9 3.02 17.22 -9.36
C ALA A 9 3.25 16.30 -10.57
N LYS A 10 2.24 15.49 -10.91
CA LYS A 10 2.26 14.57 -12.03
C LYS A 10 0.97 14.70 -12.82
N HIS A 11 1.07 14.64 -14.15
CA HIS A 11 -0.08 14.58 -15.03
C HIS A 11 -0.34 13.14 -15.42
N PHE A 12 -1.50 12.61 -15.01
CA PHE A 12 -1.93 11.26 -15.33
C PHE A 12 -3.30 11.29 -16.01
N ARG A 13 -3.54 10.33 -16.91
CA ARG A 13 -4.89 10.03 -17.42
C ARG A 13 -5.38 8.81 -16.66
N LEU A 14 -6.35 9.01 -15.78
CA LEU A 14 -6.87 7.97 -14.89
C LEU A 14 -8.33 7.69 -15.22
N ASN A 15 -8.75 6.44 -15.02
CA ASN A 15 -10.16 6.07 -15.10
C ASN A 15 -10.91 6.67 -13.90
N GLN A 16 -11.80 7.63 -14.17
CA GLN A 16 -12.56 8.35 -13.17
C GLN A 16 -13.51 7.47 -12.35
N ASP A 17 -14.06 6.40 -12.94
CA ASP A 17 -14.95 5.49 -12.22
C ASP A 17 -14.19 4.66 -11.18
N LEU A 18 -12.95 4.27 -11.49
CA LEU A 18 -12.07 3.61 -10.52
C LEU A 18 -11.68 4.56 -9.39
N ILE A 19 -11.32 5.81 -9.71
CA ILE A 19 -10.98 6.82 -8.70
C ILE A 19 -12.17 7.12 -7.79
N ARG A 20 -13.37 7.24 -8.34
CA ARG A 20 -14.59 7.46 -7.56
C ARG A 20 -14.89 6.29 -6.62
N SER A 21 -14.73 5.07 -7.10
CA SER A 21 -14.95 3.86 -6.31
C SER A 21 -13.93 3.75 -5.17
N ALA A 22 -12.64 3.92 -5.49
CA ALA A 22 -11.58 3.92 -4.51
C ALA A 22 -11.74 5.04 -3.47
N LYS A 23 -12.18 6.23 -3.89
CA LYS A 23 -12.42 7.37 -3.00
C LYS A 23 -13.49 7.07 -1.95
N LYS A 24 -14.57 6.38 -2.34
CA LYS A 24 -15.63 5.94 -1.42
C LYS A 24 -15.12 4.90 -0.43
N ILE A 25 -14.42 3.87 -0.92
CA ILE A 25 -13.88 2.77 -0.10
C ILE A 25 -12.88 3.31 0.93
N LEU A 26 -11.98 4.20 0.49
CA LEU A 26 -10.90 4.75 1.33
C LEU A 26 -11.33 5.97 2.16
N GLY A 27 -12.57 6.45 2.03
CA GLY A 27 -13.06 7.65 2.72
C GLY A 27 -12.21 8.91 2.43
N ALA A 28 -11.62 9.00 1.24
CA ALA A 28 -10.67 10.04 0.89
C ALA A 28 -11.36 11.32 0.40
N LYS A 29 -10.82 12.50 0.76
CA LYS A 29 -11.38 13.80 0.36
C LYS A 29 -10.96 14.21 -1.06
N THR A 30 -9.75 13.87 -1.48
CA THR A 30 -9.15 14.26 -2.76
C THR A 30 -8.67 13.05 -3.56
N GLU A 31 -8.52 13.20 -4.88
CA GLU A 31 -7.96 12.15 -5.75
C GLU A 31 -6.52 11.83 -5.36
N THR A 32 -5.70 12.85 -5.08
CA THR A 32 -4.32 12.65 -4.59
C THR A 32 -4.28 11.81 -3.33
N LYS A 33 -5.14 12.09 -2.34
CA LYS A 33 -5.22 11.29 -1.11
C LYS A 33 -5.67 9.86 -1.43
N THR A 34 -6.63 9.71 -2.34
CA THR A 34 -7.12 8.39 -2.78
C THR A 34 -5.97 7.55 -3.35
N ILE A 35 -5.16 8.13 -4.24
CA ILE A 35 -4.03 7.46 -4.88
C ILE A 35 -2.91 7.18 -3.87
N GLU A 36 -2.51 8.17 -3.07
CA GLU A 36 -1.46 8.00 -2.04
C GLU A 36 -1.85 6.91 -1.02
N SER A 37 -3.12 6.89 -0.58
CA SER A 37 -3.62 5.86 0.35
C SER A 37 -3.67 4.48 -0.29
N ALA A 38 -4.15 4.36 -1.53
CA ALA A 38 -4.18 3.08 -2.23
C ALA A 38 -2.77 2.50 -2.43
N LEU A 39 -1.80 3.34 -2.80
CA LEU A 39 -0.39 2.93 -2.94
C LEU A 39 0.19 2.48 -1.60
N THR A 40 -0.10 3.22 -0.53
CA THR A 40 0.39 2.88 0.82
C THR A 40 -0.13 1.51 1.26
N GLU A 41 -1.42 1.24 1.02
CA GLU A 41 -2.06 -0.02 1.37
C GLU A 41 -1.42 -1.20 0.63
N ILE A 42 -1.24 -1.10 -0.69
CA ILE A 42 -0.60 -2.16 -1.49
C ILE A 42 0.85 -2.39 -1.06
N ILE A 43 1.62 -1.33 -0.78
CA ILE A 43 2.99 -1.46 -0.27
C ILE A 43 2.99 -2.19 1.08
N TYR A 44 2.04 -1.88 1.96
CA TYR A 44 1.92 -2.54 3.26
C TYR A 44 1.57 -4.02 3.11
N GLN A 45 0.58 -4.35 2.29
CA GLN A 45 0.17 -5.74 2.02
C GLN A 45 1.33 -6.58 1.48
N GLU A 46 2.09 -6.04 0.53
CA GLU A 46 3.27 -6.74 -0.03
C GLU A 46 4.40 -6.91 1.00
N LYS A 47 4.63 -5.91 1.85
CA LYS A 47 5.60 -6.05 2.96
C LYS A 47 5.17 -7.12 3.95
N MET A 48 3.89 -7.17 4.32
CA MET A 48 3.35 -8.17 5.23
C MET A 48 3.41 -9.56 4.63
N ARG A 49 3.04 -9.72 3.35
CA ARG A 49 3.18 -10.98 2.61
C ARG A 49 4.63 -11.49 2.65
N LYS A 50 5.60 -10.65 2.29
CA LYS A 50 7.03 -11.02 2.32
C LYS A 50 7.50 -11.38 3.73
N PHE A 51 7.04 -10.66 4.74
CA PHE A 51 7.35 -10.96 6.12
C PHE A 51 6.84 -12.35 6.52
N ILE A 52 5.58 -12.68 6.19
CA ILE A 52 4.98 -14.00 6.43
C ILE A 52 5.73 -15.10 5.66
N GLU A 53 6.09 -14.87 4.40
CA GLU A 53 6.87 -15.84 3.61
C GLU A 53 8.26 -16.10 4.23
N GLN A 54 8.90 -15.10 4.81
CA GLN A 54 10.19 -15.23 5.48
C GLN A 54 10.07 -15.94 6.84
N THR A 55 9.06 -15.60 7.65
CA THR A 55 8.84 -16.23 8.96
C THR A 55 8.34 -17.66 8.81
N GLY A 56 7.41 -17.92 7.90
CA GLY A 56 6.92 -19.27 7.58
C GLY A 56 8.01 -20.22 7.06
N LYS A 57 9.09 -19.70 6.47
CA LYS A 57 10.29 -20.48 6.13
C LYS A 57 11.21 -20.72 7.34
N LYS A 58 11.32 -19.76 8.27
CA LYS A 58 12.14 -19.89 9.49
C LYS A 58 11.56 -20.87 10.52
N PHE A 59 10.23 -20.96 10.64
CA PHE A 59 9.58 -21.84 11.63
C PHE A 59 9.44 -23.32 11.21
N LYS A 60 9.88 -23.70 10.01
CA LYS A 60 9.81 -25.10 9.54
C LYS A 60 11.01 -25.98 9.97
N PHE A 61 11.96 -25.49 10.77
CA PHE A 61 13.23 -26.22 11.03
C PHE A 61 13.65 -26.36 12.49
N GLU A 62 12.77 -26.19 13.47
CA GLU A 62 13.12 -26.43 14.90
C GLU A 62 12.10 -27.31 15.63
N GLY A 63 11.47 -28.27 14.93
CA GLY A 63 10.39 -29.08 15.52
C GLY A 63 10.26 -30.51 15.02
N LEU A 64 11.29 -31.10 14.41
CA LEU A 64 11.34 -32.52 14.10
C LEU A 64 12.71 -33.07 14.49
N ASN A 65 12.83 -33.46 15.76
CA ASN A 65 13.66 -34.60 16.15
C ASN A 65 12.93 -35.88 15.77
#